data_AF-A0A8B5WJY3-F1
#
_entry.id   AF-A0A8B5WJY3-F1
#
_cell.length_a   1.000
_cell.length_b   1.000
_cell.length_c   1.000
_cell.angle_alpha   90.00
_cell.angle_beta   90.00
_cell.angle_gamma   90.00
#
_symmetry.space_group_name_H-M   'P 1'
#
loop_
_entity.id
_entity.type
_entity.pdbx_description
1 polymer ?
#
loop_
_entity_poly.entity_id
_entity_poly.type
_entity_poly.pdbx_seq_one_letter_code
_entity_poly.pdbx_strand_id
1 'polypeptide(L)' 'MYEWRLFDNSDNVEMDRGEAPRPFSLSHLREGKIVESIDLRKVPDWAKPVFAACHHGSLKPQSY' A
#
# COMPACT_ATOMS: atom_id res chain seq x y z
N MET A 1 0.86 5.39 18.52
CA MET A 1 0.87 4.22 17.61
C MET A 1 0.83 4.77 16.19
N TYR A 2 1.79 4.38 15.34
CA TYR A 2 1.83 4.83 13.95
C TYR A 2 1.32 3.73 13.03
N GLU A 3 0.43 4.10 12.11
CA GLU A 3 -0.24 3.21 11.16
C GLU A 3 -0.17 3.85 9.77
N TRP A 4 0.03 3.02 8.76
CA TRP A 4 0.01 3.42 7.36
C TRP A 4 -0.80 2.41 6.56
N ARG A 5 -1.73 2.89 5.74
CA ARG A 5 -2.51 2.05 4.83
C ARG A 5 -2.40 2.60 3.43
N LEU A 6 -2.13 1.71 2.48
CA LEU A 6 -2.03 2.04 1.07
C LEU A 6 -3.21 1.40 0.34
N PHE A 7 -3.93 2.21 -0.41
CA PHE A 7 -5.08 1.78 -1.21
C PHE A 7 -4.86 2.12 -2.68
N ASP A 8 -5.36 1.27 -3.56
CA ASP A 8 -5.56 1.58 -4.97
C ASP A 8 -6.98 2.09 -5.18
N ASN A 9 -7.09 3.32 -5.67
CA ASN A 9 -8.35 3.98 -6.02
C ASN A 9 -8.48 4.19 -7.54
N SER A 10 -7.65 3.51 -8.33
CA SER A 10 -7.57 3.71 -9.79
C SER A 10 -8.69 3.03 -10.56
N ASP A 11 -9.58 2.29 -9.88
CA ASP A 11 -10.77 1.73 -10.52
C ASP A 11 -11.60 2.89 -11.07
N ASN A 12 -11.85 2.86 -12.38
CA ASN A 12 -12.33 4.00 -13.14
C ASN A 12 -13.84 4.13 -12.93
N VAL A 13 -14.23 4.66 -11.77
CA VAL A 13 -15.62 5.02 -11.55
C VAL A 13 -15.91 6.26 -12.35
N GLU A 14 -17.05 6.24 -13.04
CA GLU A 14 -17.64 7.40 -13.68
C GLU A 14 -17.85 8.50 -12.62
N MET A 15 -16.88 9.43 -12.52
CA MET A 15 -16.86 10.53 -11.56
C MET A 15 -18.13 11.40 -11.66
N ASP A 16 -18.74 11.44 -12.83
CA ASP A 16 -19.97 12.14 -13.19
C ASP A 16 -21.25 11.48 -12.62
N ARG A 17 -21.20 10.22 -12.19
CA ARG A 17 -22.33 9.55 -11.50
C ARG A 17 -22.34 9.77 -9.99
N GLY A 18 -21.28 10.36 -9.42
CA GLY A 18 -21.15 10.56 -7.97
C GLY A 18 -20.92 9.26 -7.19
N GLU A 19 -20.57 8.17 -7.87
CA GLU A 19 -20.22 6.91 -7.21
C GLU A 19 -18.78 7.00 -6.67
N ALA A 20 -18.60 6.74 -5.38
CA ALA A 20 -17.28 6.71 -4.79
C ALA A 20 -16.50 5.46 -5.25
N PRO A 21 -15.21 5.58 -5.60
CA PRO A 21 -14.35 4.41 -5.83
C PRO A 21 -14.35 3.50 -4.62
N ARG A 22 -14.38 2.20 -4.88
CA ARG A 22 -14.17 1.17 -3.86
C ARG A 22 -12.66 1.02 -3.69
N PRO A 23 -12.07 1.51 -2.58
CA PRO A 23 -10.64 1.45 -2.39
C PRO A 23 -10.19 -0.01 -2.26
N PHE A 24 -9.20 -0.42 -3.05
CA PHE A 24 -8.61 -1.73 -2.92
C PHE A 24 -7.39 -1.66 -2.00
N SER A 25 -7.43 -2.33 -0.85
CA SER A 25 -6.32 -2.35 0.10
C SER A 25 -5.11 -3.05 -0.49
N LEU A 26 -3.99 -2.33 -0.64
CA LEU A 26 -2.73 -2.87 -1.13
C LEU A 26 -1.83 -3.33 0.02
N SER A 27 -1.70 -2.52 1.07
CA SER A 27 -0.81 -2.81 2.20
C SER A 27 -1.22 -2.06 3.46
N HIS A 28 -0.92 -2.66 4.62
CA HIS A 28 -1.11 -2.07 5.93
C HIS A 28 0.16 -2.28 6.76
N LEU A 29 0.76 -1.17 7.19
CA LEU A 29 1.89 -1.13 8.10
C LEU A 29 1.45 -0.64 9.48
N ARG A 30 1.87 -1.36 10.52
CA ARG A 30 1.69 -0.97 11.91
C ARG A 30 3.04 -1.05 12.61
N GLU A 31 3.46 0.07 13.21
CA GLU A 31 4.75 0.15 13.94
C GLU A 31 5.94 -0.32 13.10
N GLY A 32 5.96 0.06 11.81
CA GLY A 32 7.04 -0.28 10.88
C GLY A 32 7.01 -1.73 10.37
N LYS A 33 6.00 -2.53 10.73
CA LYS A 33 5.81 -3.90 10.24
C LYS A 33 4.64 -3.97 9.29
N ILE A 34 4.80 -4.70 8.19
CA ILE A 34 3.70 -5.04 7.29
C ILE A 34 2.82 -6.08 8.02
N VAL A 35 1.57 -5.72 8.29
CA VAL A 35 0.57 -6.60 8.95
C VAL A 35 -0.46 -7.16 7.97
N GLU A 36 -0.64 -6.50 6.83
CA GLU A 36 -1.47 -6.97 5.72
C GLU A 36 -0.84 -6.51 4.40
N SER A 37 -0.87 -7.36 3.38
CA SER A 37 -0.36 -7.04 2.06
C SER A 37 -0.99 -7.94 1.02
N ILE A 38 -1.22 -7.40 -0.18
CA ILE A 38 -1.59 -8.20 -1.34
C ILE A 38 -0.39 -9.05 -1.80
N ASP A 39 -0.68 -10.03 -2.67
CA ASP A 39 0.38 -10.77 -3.37
C ASP A 39 1.31 -9.80 -4.11
N LEU A 40 2.63 -9.88 -3.85
CA LEU A 40 3.63 -9.02 -4.46
C LEU A 40 3.63 -9.09 -6.00
N ARG A 41 3.18 -10.21 -6.58
CA ARG A 41 3.04 -10.38 -8.03
C ARG A 41 1.86 -9.59 -8.62
N LYS A 42 0.94 -9.14 -7.77
CA LYS A 42 -0.26 -8.36 -8.14
C LYS A 42 -0.13 -6.87 -7.81
N VAL A 43 1.04 -6.44 -7.33
CA VAL A 43 1.28 -5.02 -7.01
C VAL A 43 1.26 -4.19 -8.31
N PRO A 44 0.39 -3.17 -8.39
CA PRO A 44 0.37 -2.26 -9.53
C PRO A 44 1.74 -1.60 -9.75
N ASP A 45 2.10 -1.33 -11.01
CA ASP A 45 3.41 -0.77 -11.34
C ASP A 45 3.72 0.54 -10.60
N TRP A 46 2.72 1.40 -10.44
CA TRP A 46 2.85 2.66 -9.71
C TRP A 46 3.14 2.47 -8.22
N ALA A 47 2.66 1.36 -7.62
CA ALA A 47 2.78 1.08 -6.20
C ALA A 47 4.08 0.34 -5.82
N LYS A 48 4.76 -0.30 -6.79
CA LYS A 48 6.04 -1.01 -6.58
C LYS A 48 7.09 -0.21 -5.80
N PRO A 49 7.40 1.07 -6.11
CA PRO A 49 8.39 1.83 -5.35
C PRO A 49 7.98 2.05 -3.88
N VAL A 50 6.68 2.20 -3.60
CA VAL A 50 6.18 2.35 -2.23
C VAL A 50 6.31 1.03 -1.46
N PHE A 51 5.95 -0.09 -2.09
CA PHE A 51 6.16 -1.43 -1.52
C PHE A 51 7.63 -1.71 -1.22
N ALA A 52 8.53 -1.35 -2.14
CA ALA A 52 9.97 -1.49 -1.93
C ALA A 52 10.41 -0.71 -0.68
N ALA A 53 9.99 0.55 -0.53
CA ALA A 53 10.30 1.36 0.65
C ALA A 53 9.76 0.74 1.95
N CYS A 54 8.53 0.21 1.94
CA CYS A 54 7.94 -0.49 3.07
C CYS A 54 8.74 -1.74 3.47
N HIS A 55 9.20 -2.52 2.49
CA HIS A 55 10.04 -3.71 2.75
C HIS A 55 11.46 -3.34 3.21
N HIS A 56 12.06 -2.30 2.64
CA HIS A 56 13.37 -1.80 3.08
C HIS A 56 13.33 -1.20 4.48
N GLY A 57 12.28 -0.47 4.85
CA GLY A 57 12.10 0.09 6.21
C GLY A 57 11.68 -0.94 7.26
N SER A 58 11.06 -2.06 6.84
CA SER A 58 10.73 -3.19 7.73
C SER A 58 11.94 -4.06 8.06
N LEU A 59 13.00 -4.01 7.24
CA LEU A 59 14.31 -4.52 7.61
C LEU A 59 14.93 -3.48 8.54
N LYS A 60 15.20 -3.84 9.80
CA LYS A 60 15.83 -2.91 10.76
C LYS A 60 17.01 -2.18 10.09
N PRO A 61 17.21 -0.87 10.36
CA PRO A 61 18.45 -0.23 9.95
C PRO A 61 19.60 -1.08 10.48
N GLN A 62 20.49 -1.54 9.59
CA GLN A 62 21.75 -2.13 10.00
C GLN A 62 22.48 -1.07 10.82
N SER A 63 22.54 -1.31 12.13
CA SER A 63 23.44 -0.58 13.01
C SER A 63 24.87 -0.92 12.55
N TYR A 64 25.55 0.08 12.00
CA TYR A 64 27.00 0.08 11.83
C TYR A 64 27.68 0.33 13.18
#